data_AF-A0A6V8H576-F1
#
_entry.id   AF-A0A6V8H576-F1
#
_cell.length_a   1.000
_cell.length_b   1.000
_cell.length_c   1.000
_cell.angle_alpha   90.00
_cell.angle_beta   90.00
_cell.angle_gamma   90.00
#
_symmetry.space_group_name_H-M   'P 1'
#
loop_
_entity.id
_entity.type
_entity.pdbx_description
1 polymer ?
#
loop_
_entity_poly.entity_id
_entity_poly.type
_entity_poly.pdbx_seq_one_letter_code
_entity_poly.pdbx_strand_id
1 'polypeptide(L)'
;MGPAQDIFGQLWKEYAKSDSRYLVSDSFVVSIETITVLLWGPLCLYMAYLTTFNHSLKHPLRIIICMAHLYGDTLYYATSLYDHYVNGIPHSRPEVLYFWVYYFLMNFVWIVVPAYLLYNSVSLISQAMTRFDEEARAKKIQ
;
A
#
# COMPACT_ATOMS: atom_id res chain seq x y z
N MET A 1 16.08 16.21 17.69
CA MET A 1 15.49 16.56 16.38
C MET A 1 16.52 16.25 15.30
N GLY A 2 16.16 15.52 14.24
CA GLY A 2 17.10 15.16 13.17
C GLY A 2 17.76 16.38 12.50
N PRO A 3 18.99 16.25 11.98
CA PRO A 3 19.77 17.40 11.49
C PRO A 3 19.24 18.02 10.20
N ALA A 4 18.44 17.28 9.41
CA ALA A 4 17.92 17.74 8.11
C ALA A 4 16.95 18.93 8.27
N GLN A 5 17.27 20.08 7.67
CA GLN A 5 16.46 21.31 7.73
C GLN A 5 15.78 21.65 6.40
N ASP A 6 16.01 20.85 5.36
CA ASP A 6 15.36 20.98 4.08
C ASP A 6 13.86 20.68 4.15
N ILE A 7 13.13 21.00 3.09
CA ILE A 7 11.66 20.86 3.06
C ILE A 7 11.23 19.42 3.34
N PHE A 8 11.94 18.43 2.78
CA PHE A 8 11.64 17.01 3.02
C PHE A 8 11.96 16.58 4.45
N GLY A 9 13.08 17.04 5.01
CA GLY A 9 13.42 16.83 6.42
C GLY A 9 12.37 17.40 7.38
N GLN A 10 11.84 18.60 7.09
CA GLN A 10 10.76 19.19 7.90
C GLN A 10 9.43 18.45 7.73
N LEU A 11 9.10 18.02 6.50
CA LEU A 11 7.90 17.22 6.24
C LEU A 11 7.92 15.91 7.04
N TRP A 12 9.04 15.19 7.03
CA TRP A 12 9.18 13.95 7.79
C TRP A 12 9.17 14.17 9.30
N LYS A 13 9.74 15.29 9.79
CA LYS A 13 9.62 15.66 11.21
C LYS A 13 8.17 15.95 11.61
N GLU A 14 7.41 16.57 10.73
CA GLU A 14 5.99 16.84 10.95
C GLU A 14 5.18 15.54 10.97
N TYR A 15 5.38 14.68 9.98
CA TYR A 15 4.73 13.38 9.92
C TYR A 15 5.16 12.46 11.08
N ALA A 16 6.40 12.54 11.56
CA ALA A 16 6.84 11.77 12.71
C ALA A 16 6.10 12.14 14.03
N LYS A 17 5.31 13.22 14.06
CA LYS A 17 4.39 13.49 15.17
C LYS A 17 3.18 12.56 15.17
N SER A 18 2.77 12.04 14.01
CA SER A 18 1.74 11.02 13.91
C SER A 18 2.28 9.62 14.13
N ASP A 19 3.56 9.38 13.84
CA ASP A 19 4.23 8.13 14.16
C ASP A 19 5.73 8.35 14.41
N SER A 20 6.13 8.27 15.67
CA SER A 20 7.51 8.53 16.09
C SER A 20 8.52 7.55 15.49
N ARG A 21 8.09 6.38 14.99
CA ARG A 21 8.96 5.35 14.38
C ARG A 21 9.74 5.87 13.17
N TYR A 22 9.19 6.87 12.47
CA TYR A 22 9.89 7.56 11.37
C TYR A 22 11.06 8.43 11.82
N LEU A 23 11.07 8.90 13.08
CA LEU A 23 12.17 9.71 13.61
C LEU A 23 13.27 8.87 14.26
N VAL A 24 12.90 7.71 14.84
CA VAL A 24 13.84 6.80 15.50
C VAL A 24 14.39 5.71 14.57
N SER A 25 14.03 5.76 13.28
CA SER A 25 14.43 4.78 12.27
C SER A 25 14.14 3.35 12.69
N ASP A 26 12.88 3.10 13.10
CA ASP A 26 12.43 1.77 13.47
C ASP A 26 12.73 0.74 12.36
N SER A 27 13.28 -0.41 12.74
CA SER A 27 13.77 -1.41 11.80
C SER A 27 12.70 -1.91 10.86
N PHE A 28 11.45 -2.06 11.34
CA PHE A 28 10.34 -2.49 10.50
C PHE A 28 9.99 -1.39 9.52
N VAL A 29 9.70 -0.18 10.00
CA VAL A 29 9.30 0.97 9.14
C VAL A 29 10.36 1.24 8.06
N VAL A 30 11.64 1.32 8.43
CA VAL A 30 12.73 1.55 7.46
C VAL A 30 12.77 0.46 6.39
N SER A 31 12.56 -0.80 6.77
CA SER A 31 12.58 -1.92 5.83
C SER A 31 11.43 -1.85 4.83
N ILE A 32 10.19 -1.62 5.30
CA ILE A 32 9.03 -1.58 4.40
C ILE A 32 9.09 -0.37 3.48
N GLU A 33 9.50 0.78 4.00
CA GLU A 33 9.59 2.02 3.23
C GLU A 33 10.66 1.92 2.15
N THR A 34 11.80 1.30 2.47
CA THR A 34 12.87 1.05 1.49
C THR A 34 12.36 0.18 0.33
N ILE A 35 11.65 -0.91 0.64
CA ILE A 35 11.03 -1.75 -0.40
C ILE A 35 9.99 -0.96 -1.19
N THR A 36 9.18 -0.16 -0.51
CA THR A 36 8.12 0.64 -1.15
C THR A 36 8.69 1.65 -2.14
N VAL A 37 9.76 2.36 -1.76
CA VAL A 37 10.40 3.34 -2.64
C VAL A 37 11.15 2.66 -3.78
N LEU A 38 11.92 1.59 -3.51
CA LEU A 38 12.80 0.98 -4.52
C LEU A 38 12.08 -0.01 -5.45
N LEU A 39 11.01 -0.66 -5.00
CA LEU A 39 10.30 -1.68 -5.76
C LEU A 39 8.89 -1.23 -6.14
N TRP A 40 8.06 -0.90 -5.15
CA TRP A 40 6.64 -0.63 -5.41
C TRP A 40 6.41 0.68 -6.18
N GLY A 41 7.17 1.74 -5.86
CA GLY A 41 7.12 3.02 -6.57
C GLY A 41 7.37 2.87 -8.08
N PRO A 42 8.52 2.31 -8.52
CA PRO A 42 8.78 2.06 -9.93
C PRO A 42 7.75 1.14 -10.59
N LEU A 43 7.28 0.11 -9.89
CA LEU A 43 6.26 -0.80 -10.42
C LEU A 43 4.89 -0.12 -10.59
N CYS A 44 4.52 0.83 -9.71
CA CYS A 44 3.32 1.65 -9.86
C CYS A 44 3.39 2.52 -11.12
N LEU A 45 4.55 3.15 -11.38
CA LEU A 45 4.77 3.92 -12.61
C LEU A 45 4.71 3.03 -13.86
N TYR A 46 5.31 1.85 -13.80
CA TYR A 46 5.26 0.89 -14.89
C TYR A 46 3.83 0.36 -15.12
N MET A 47 3.05 0.10 -14.07
CA MET A 47 1.65 -0.28 -14.17
C MET A 47 0.80 0.83 -14.80
N ALA A 48 1.06 2.09 -14.45
CA ALA A 48 0.42 3.24 -15.09
C ALA A 48 0.74 3.29 -16.59
N TYR A 49 2.01 3.08 -16.98
CA TYR A 49 2.42 2.95 -18.38
C TYR A 49 1.69 1.79 -19.08
N LEU A 50 1.64 0.59 -18.51
CA LEU A 50 0.90 -0.53 -19.11
C LEU A 50 -0.60 -0.25 -19.26
N THR A 51 -1.16 0.57 -18.37
CA THR A 51 -2.56 0.98 -18.42
C THR A 51 -2.84 1.90 -19.62
N THR A 52 -1.91 2.79 -20.00
CA THR A 52 -2.11 3.67 -21.16
C THR A 52 -2.18 2.90 -22.49
N PHE A 53 -1.49 1.76 -22.59
CA PHE A 53 -1.52 0.89 -23.78
C PHE A 53 -2.52 -0.25 -23.67
N ASN A 54 -3.34 -0.30 -22.62
CA ASN A 54 -4.27 -1.40 -22.34
C ASN A 54 -3.63 -2.80 -22.38
N HIS A 55 -2.37 -2.91 -21.95
CA HIS A 55 -1.62 -4.16 -22.00
C HIS A 55 -2.25 -5.23 -21.08
N SER A 56 -2.27 -6.50 -21.51
CA SER A 56 -2.89 -7.61 -20.75
C SER A 56 -2.26 -7.82 -19.37
N LEU A 57 -0.95 -7.59 -19.25
CA LEU A 57 -0.21 -7.69 -17.98
C LEU A 57 -0.58 -6.62 -16.94
N LYS A 58 -1.40 -5.62 -17.28
CA LYS A 58 -1.82 -4.58 -16.31
C LYS A 58 -2.57 -5.18 -15.12
N HIS A 59 -3.40 -6.20 -15.32
CA HIS A 59 -4.21 -6.79 -14.23
C HIS A 59 -3.37 -7.67 -13.29
N PRO A 60 -2.54 -8.62 -13.76
CA PRO A 60 -1.61 -9.35 -12.89
C PRO A 60 -0.69 -8.43 -12.09
N LEU A 61 -0.09 -7.42 -12.75
CA LEU A 61 0.81 -6.49 -12.06
C LEU A 61 0.06 -5.63 -11.03
N ARG A 62 -1.14 -5.16 -11.37
CA ARG A 62 -2.00 -4.42 -10.42
C ARG A 62 -2.33 -5.27 -9.19
N ILE A 63 -2.63 -6.56 -9.35
CA ILE A 63 -2.91 -7.48 -8.23
C ILE A 63 -1.70 -7.56 -7.29
N ILE A 64 -0.49 -7.77 -7.83
CA ILE A 64 0.75 -7.85 -7.04
C ILE A 64 0.98 -6.57 -6.23
N ILE A 65 0.89 -5.42 -6.90
CA ILE A 65 1.08 -4.11 -6.27
C ILE A 65 0.02 -3.86 -5.20
N CYS A 66 -1.26 -4.12 -5.49
CA CYS A 66 -2.32 -3.88 -4.52
C CYS A 66 -2.16 -4.76 -3.28
N MET A 67 -1.81 -6.04 -3.45
CA MET A 67 -1.53 -6.92 -2.32
C MET A 67 -0.35 -6.46 -1.49
N ALA A 68 0.71 -5.92 -2.13
CA ALA A 68 1.85 -5.39 -1.40
C ALA A 68 1.47 -4.20 -0.50
N HIS A 69 0.66 -3.26 -1.01
CA HIS A 69 0.17 -2.13 -0.20
C HIS A 69 -0.75 -2.59 0.94
N LEU A 70 -1.75 -3.43 0.65
CA LEU A 70 -2.65 -3.97 1.67
C LEU A 70 -1.89 -4.70 2.79
N TYR A 71 -0.91 -5.52 2.42
CA TYR A 71 -0.10 -6.24 3.38
C TYR A 71 0.82 -5.32 4.18
N GLY A 72 1.49 -4.38 3.50
CA GLY A 72 2.38 -3.40 4.13
C GLY A 72 1.65 -2.54 5.17
N ASP A 73 0.52 -1.96 4.81
CA ASP A 73 -0.26 -1.11 5.72
C ASP A 73 -0.88 -1.91 6.87
N THR A 74 -1.34 -3.13 6.59
CA THR A 74 -1.86 -4.01 7.65
C THR A 74 -0.78 -4.28 8.69
N LEU A 75 0.45 -4.59 8.25
CA LEU A 75 1.58 -4.78 9.17
C LEU A 75 1.99 -3.48 9.87
N TYR A 76 1.93 -2.34 9.17
CA TYR A 76 2.20 -1.03 9.75
C TYR A 76 1.27 -0.72 10.93
N TYR A 77 -0.04 -0.93 10.75
CA TYR A 77 -1.02 -0.78 11.83
C TYR A 77 -0.85 -1.86 12.90
N ALA A 78 -0.68 -3.12 12.51
CA ALA A 78 -0.58 -4.23 13.46
C ALA A 78 0.61 -4.06 14.41
N THR A 79 1.78 -3.70 13.89
CA THR A 79 2.98 -3.44 14.72
C THR A 79 2.78 -2.24 15.65
N SER A 80 2.20 -1.16 15.14
CA SER A 80 1.90 0.05 15.93
C SER A 80 0.91 -0.21 17.07
N LEU A 81 -0.18 -0.93 16.77
CA LEU A 81 -1.22 -1.26 17.74
C LEU A 81 -0.71 -2.31 18.74
N TYR A 82 0.10 -3.26 18.29
CA TYR A 82 0.75 -4.22 19.18
C TYR A 82 1.65 -3.50 20.19
N ASP A 83 2.51 -2.59 19.73
CA ASP A 83 3.35 -1.79 20.63
C ASP A 83 2.51 -0.93 21.58
N HIS A 84 1.40 -0.36 21.12
CA HIS A 84 0.51 0.42 21.97
C HIS A 84 -0.17 -0.40 23.05
N TYR A 85 -0.81 -1.52 22.71
CA TYR A 85 -1.65 -2.29 23.63
C TYR A 85 -0.88 -3.32 24.46
N VAL A 86 0.22 -3.86 23.94
CA VAL A 86 1.00 -4.91 24.60
C VAL A 86 2.22 -4.31 25.32
N ASN A 87 2.97 -3.45 24.64
CA ASN A 87 4.19 -2.85 25.19
C ASN A 87 3.94 -1.51 25.88
N GLY A 88 2.74 -0.93 25.74
CA GLY A 88 2.40 0.37 26.33
C GLY A 88 3.12 1.54 25.67
N ILE A 89 3.58 1.39 24.43
CA ILE A 89 4.36 2.40 23.69
C ILE A 89 3.46 3.07 22.64
N PRO A 90 2.84 4.22 22.94
CA PRO A 90 2.14 5.00 21.93
C PRO A 90 3.13 5.71 21.01
N HIS A 91 3.12 5.40 19.72
CA HIS A 91 3.94 6.09 18.73
C HIS A 91 3.32 7.37 18.18
N SER A 92 1.99 7.46 18.21
CA SER A 92 1.23 8.61 17.74
C SER A 92 0.91 9.56 18.88
N ARG A 93 0.95 10.87 18.62
CA ARG A 93 0.42 11.83 19.58
C ARG A 93 -1.11 11.78 19.64
N PRO A 94 -1.74 12.04 20.79
CA PRO A 94 -3.17 11.85 20.99
C PRO A 94 -4.04 12.93 20.32
N GLU A 95 -3.47 14.05 19.85
CA GLU A 95 -4.28 15.09 19.21
C GLU A 95 -4.94 14.57 17.93
N VAL A 96 -6.20 14.98 17.70
CA VAL A 96 -7.04 14.52 16.59
C VAL A 96 -6.34 14.65 15.23
N LEU A 97 -5.60 15.74 15.01
CA LEU A 97 -4.87 15.96 13.78
C LEU A 97 -3.83 14.85 13.52
N TYR A 98 -3.02 14.50 14.53
CA TYR A 98 -1.93 13.56 14.34
C TYR A 98 -2.43 12.11 14.31
N PHE A 99 -3.38 11.75 15.18
CA PHE A 99 -3.89 10.37 15.19
C PHE A 99 -4.90 10.12 14.06
N TRP A 100 -5.97 10.90 13.97
CA TRP A 100 -7.06 10.59 13.04
C TRP A 100 -6.78 11.02 11.61
N VAL A 101 -6.13 12.17 11.42
CA VAL A 101 -5.86 12.67 10.06
C VAL A 101 -4.56 12.07 9.52
N TYR A 102 -3.44 12.23 10.23
CA TYR A 102 -2.14 11.80 9.70
C TYR A 102 -1.95 10.29 9.82
N TYR A 103 -2.08 9.73 11.01
CA TYR A 103 -1.83 8.32 11.23
C TYR A 103 -2.93 7.45 10.59
N PHE A 104 -4.20 7.70 10.89
CA PHE A 104 -5.30 6.87 10.37
C PHE A 104 -5.65 7.21 8.92
N LEU A 105 -6.16 8.42 8.65
CA LEU A 105 -6.75 8.72 7.33
C LEU A 105 -5.75 8.64 6.18
N MET A 106 -4.54 9.20 6.31
CA MET A 106 -3.56 9.18 5.21
C MET A 106 -3.09 7.77 4.86
N ASN A 107 -2.90 6.89 5.84
CA ASN A 107 -2.56 5.49 5.59
C ASN A 107 -3.79 4.67 5.16
N PHE A 108 -5.00 5.02 5.63
CA PHE A 108 -6.23 4.31 5.25
C PHE A 108 -6.56 4.40 3.75
N VAL A 109 -6.15 5.48 3.08
CA VAL A 109 -6.28 5.61 1.61
C VAL A 109 -5.52 4.49 0.87
N TRP A 110 -4.35 4.10 1.38
CA TRP A 110 -3.53 3.01 0.85
C TRP A 110 -4.08 1.62 1.13
N ILE A 111 -5.13 1.51 1.95
CA ILE A 111 -5.92 0.30 2.09
C ILE A 111 -7.10 0.31 1.11
N VAL A 112 -7.91 1.37 1.14
CA VAL A 112 -9.18 1.41 0.40
C VAL A 112 -8.97 1.38 -1.11
N VAL A 113 -8.04 2.20 -1.62
CA VAL A 113 -7.82 2.31 -3.07
C VAL A 113 -7.27 1.00 -3.64
N PRO A 114 -6.20 0.40 -3.08
CA PRO A 114 -5.72 -0.92 -3.51
C PRO A 114 -6.74 -2.04 -3.36
N ALA A 115 -7.54 -2.07 -2.29
CA ALA A 115 -8.60 -3.08 -2.13
C ALA A 115 -9.64 -3.02 -3.26
N TYR A 116 -10.09 -1.82 -3.61
CA TYR A 116 -11.03 -1.63 -4.71
C TYR A 116 -10.42 -2.05 -6.06
N LEU A 117 -9.18 -1.62 -6.34
CA LEU A 117 -8.47 -1.95 -7.57
C LEU A 117 -8.18 -3.45 -7.70
N LEU A 118 -7.84 -4.10 -6.59
CA LEU A 118 -7.65 -5.54 -6.49
C LEU A 118 -8.94 -6.28 -6.85
N TYR A 119 -10.04 -5.93 -6.19
CA TYR A 119 -11.35 -6.53 -6.45
C TYR A 119 -11.74 -6.40 -7.93
N ASN A 120 -11.56 -5.20 -8.51
CA ASN A 120 -11.85 -4.95 -9.91
C ASN A 120 -11.01 -5.84 -10.85
N SER A 121 -9.69 -5.90 -10.65
CA SER A 121 -8.81 -6.73 -11.47
C SER A 121 -9.11 -8.22 -11.36
N VAL A 122 -9.34 -8.73 -10.15
CA VAL A 122 -9.67 -10.14 -9.92
C VAL A 122 -10.99 -10.50 -10.59
N SER A 123 -12.01 -9.64 -10.45
CA SER A 123 -13.32 -9.85 -11.07
C SER A 123 -13.23 -9.90 -12.59
N LEU A 124 -12.46 -8.99 -13.20
CA LEU A 124 -12.27 -8.96 -14.66
C LEU A 124 -11.50 -10.19 -15.17
N ILE A 125 -10.44 -10.61 -14.48
CA ILE A 125 -9.71 -11.83 -14.83
C ILE A 125 -10.63 -13.05 -14.73
N SER A 126 -11.39 -13.17 -13.63
CA SER A 126 -12.31 -14.28 -13.45
C SER A 126 -13.34 -14.36 -14.57
N GLN A 127 -13.97 -13.24 -14.93
CA GLN A 127 -14.93 -13.18 -16.05
C GLN A 127 -14.28 -13.55 -17.38
N ALA A 128 -13.04 -13.09 -17.63
CA ALA A 128 -12.31 -13.41 -18.86
C ALA A 128 -12.00 -14.91 -18.96
N MET A 129 -11.63 -15.55 -17.84
CA MET A 129 -11.36 -16.99 -17.82
C MET A 129 -12.62 -17.83 -18.00
N THR A 130 -13.74 -17.44 -17.39
CA THR A 130 -15.03 -18.12 -17.63
C THR A 130 -15.42 -18.10 -19.10
N ARG A 131 -15.29 -16.94 -19.77
CA ARG A 131 -15.59 -16.83 -21.21
C ARG A 131 -14.66 -17.68 -22.07
N PHE A 132 -13.36 -17.69 -21.74
CA PHE A 132 -12.39 -18.53 -22.43
C PHE A 132 -12.73 -20.02 -22.34
N ASP A 133 -13.14 -20.49 -21.14
CA ASP A 133 -13.54 -21.87 -20.93
C ASP A 133 -14.83 -22.24 -21.68
N GLU A 134 -15.81 -21.34 -21.72
CA GLU A 134 -17.06 -21.51 -22.48
C GLU A 134 -16.80 -21.64 -23.99
N GLU A 135 -15.97 -20.75 -24.55
CA GLU A 135 -15.58 -20.81 -25.97
C GLU A 135 -14.80 -22.08 -26.31
N ALA A 136 -13.90 -22.50 -25.42
CA ALA A 136 -13.13 -23.73 -25.59
C ALA A 136 -14.02 -24.98 -25.55
N ARG A 137 -15.09 -24.98 -24.74
CA ARG A 137 -16.09 -26.06 -24.71
C ARG A 137 -16.95 -26.08 -25.97
N ALA A 138 -17.42 -24.92 -26.44
CA ALA A 138 -18.22 -24.83 -27.66
C ALA A 138 -17.47 -25.39 -28.89
N LYS A 139 -16.17 -25.08 -29.01
CA LYS A 139 -15.31 -25.61 -30.08
C LYS A 139 -15.03 -27.12 -30.02
N LYS A 140 -15.24 -27.78 -28.88
CA LYS A 140 -15.09 -29.24 -28.75
C LYS A 140 -16.36 -30.02 -29.11
N ILE A 141 -17.50 -29.34 -29.12
CA ILE A 141 -18.82 -29.95 -29.42
C ILE A 141 -19.11 -29.89 -30.93
N GLN A 142 -18.47 -28.97 -31.65
CA GLN A 142 -18.53 -28.82 -33.10
C GLN A 142 -17.48 -29.70 -33.80
#